data_AF-A0A8T5I3C6-F1
#
_entry.id   AF-A0A8T5I3C6-F1
#
_cell.length_a   1.000
_cell.length_b   1.000
_cell.length_c   1.000
_cell.angle_alpha   90.00
_cell.angle_beta   90.00
_cell.angle_gamma   90.00
#
_symmetry.space_group_name_H-M   'P 1'
#
loop_
_entity.id
_entity.type
_entity.pdbx_description
1 polymer ?
#
loop_
_entity_poly.entity_id
_entity_poly.type
_entity_poly.pdbx_seq_one_letter_code
_entity_poly.pdbx_strand_id
1 'polypeptide(L)'
;MIQTDDDFKLILKTFENNQKIILTEIKKLPYRIRTESRTRSRAGSYKLTPRVKDLFKLIQTEIDRAITLLSKLNDQESLKLISHITTTKRSQLILTMMDTIFTALDKFDDQEIILEYFHISTQKLSEFILEED
;
A
#
# COMPACT_ATOMS: atom_id res chain seq x y z
N MET A 1 24.54 -3.09 -1.84
CA MET A 1 24.53 -2.77 -3.29
C MET A 1 23.77 -1.46 -3.47
N ILE A 2 24.43 -0.42 -3.99
CA ILE A 2 23.80 0.90 -4.25
C ILE A 2 22.74 0.71 -5.34
N GLN A 3 21.57 1.31 -5.16
CA GLN A 3 20.53 1.32 -6.17
C GLN A 3 20.83 2.45 -7.15
N THR A 4 21.22 2.09 -8.38
CA THR A 4 21.43 3.07 -9.45
C THR A 4 20.10 3.69 -9.87
N ASP A 5 20.15 4.79 -10.64
CA ASP A 5 18.93 5.39 -11.22
C ASP A 5 18.16 4.38 -12.10
N ASP A 6 18.87 3.52 -12.82
CA ASP A 6 18.25 2.50 -13.68
C ASP A 6 17.60 1.37 -12.86
N ASP A 7 18.25 0.94 -11.77
CA ASP A 7 17.63 0.01 -10.81
C ASP A 7 16.36 0.61 -10.19
N PHE A 8 16.39 1.90 -9.87
CA PHE A 8 15.23 2.60 -9.33
C PHE A 8 14.08 2.69 -10.34
N LYS A 9 14.37 3.03 -11.60
CA LYS A 9 13.36 3.06 -12.67
C LYS A 9 12.71 1.69 -12.91
N LEU A 10 13.49 0.61 -12.88
CA LEU A 10 12.96 -0.76 -13.03
C LEU A 10 12.03 -1.15 -11.86
N ILE A 11 12.42 -0.78 -10.65
CA ILE A 11 11.59 -0.99 -9.46
C ILE A 11 10.31 -0.16 -9.55
N LEU A 12 10.40 1.11 -9.92
CA LEU A 12 9.25 1.99 -10.11
C LEU A 12 8.26 1.43 -11.14
N LYS A 13 8.75 0.94 -12.28
CA LYS A 13 7.92 0.29 -13.30
C LYS A 13 7.20 -0.95 -12.76
N THR A 14 7.84 -1.70 -11.87
CA THR A 14 7.20 -2.85 -11.21
C THR A 14 6.06 -2.38 -10.30
N PHE A 15 6.29 -1.33 -9.50
CA PHE A 15 5.25 -0.72 -8.68
C PHE A 15 4.07 -0.20 -9.51
N GLU A 16 4.33 0.51 -10.60
CA GLU A 16 3.28 1.01 -11.49
C GLU A 16 2.42 -0.13 -12.06
N ASN A 17 3.05 -1.25 -12.45
CA ASN A 17 2.32 -2.40 -12.95
C ASN A 17 1.47 -3.06 -11.86
N ASN A 18 2.03 -3.25 -10.67
CA ASN A 18 1.32 -3.83 -9.53
C ASN A 18 0.15 -2.93 -9.09
N GLN A 19 0.37 -1.62 -9.02
CA GLN A 19 -0.67 -0.63 -8.75
C GLN A 19 -1.81 -0.74 -9.78
N LYS A 20 -1.51 -0.82 -11.08
CA LYS A 20 -2.54 -1.00 -12.12
C LYS A 20 -3.35 -2.28 -11.93
N ILE A 21 -2.70 -3.38 -11.55
CA ILE A 21 -3.36 -4.67 -11.26
C ILE A 21 -4.29 -4.51 -10.04
N ILE A 22 -3.79 -3.94 -8.95
CA ILE A 22 -4.55 -3.69 -7.72
C ILE A 22 -5.77 -2.81 -8.00
N LEU A 23 -5.60 -1.68 -8.67
CA LEU A 23 -6.68 -0.76 -9.04
C LEU A 23 -7.73 -1.44 -9.92
N THR A 24 -7.29 -2.33 -10.82
CA THR A 24 -8.20 -3.11 -11.67
C THR A 24 -9.03 -4.09 -10.84
N GLU A 25 -8.43 -4.76 -9.86
CA GLU A 25 -9.17 -5.67 -8.98
C GLU A 25 -10.14 -4.93 -8.04
N ILE A 26 -9.75 -3.78 -7.48
CA ILE A 26 -10.65 -2.89 -6.71
C ILE A 26 -11.89 -2.50 -7.54
N LYS A 27 -11.68 -2.09 -8.79
CA LYS A 27 -12.78 -1.69 -9.69
C LYS A 27 -13.78 -2.82 -9.93
N LYS A 28 -13.30 -4.07 -10.06
CA LYS A 28 -14.14 -5.25 -10.33
C LYS A 28 -14.92 -5.74 -9.11
N LEU A 29 -14.60 -5.27 -7.90
CA LEU A 29 -15.29 -5.68 -6.68
C LEU A 29 -16.56 -4.84 -6.42
N PRO A 30 -17.60 -5.43 -5.83
CA PRO A 30 -18.75 -4.68 -5.35
C PRO A 30 -18.37 -3.75 -4.19
N TYR A 31 -19.18 -2.73 -3.94
CA TYR A 31 -18.99 -1.76 -2.85
C TYR A 31 -18.97 -2.42 -1.46
N ARG A 32 -19.77 -3.48 -1.28
CA ARG A 32 -19.79 -4.29 -0.06
C ARG A 32 -18.82 -5.45 -0.16
N ILE A 33 -17.88 -5.52 0.77
CA ILE A 33 -16.79 -6.52 0.76
C ILE A 33 -17.04 -7.70 1.72
N ARG A 34 -18.09 -7.59 2.54
CA ARG A 34 -18.55 -8.63 3.47
C ARG A 34 -19.53 -9.61 2.81
N THR A 35 -19.49 -10.86 3.23
CA THR A 35 -20.57 -11.82 3.02
C THR A 35 -21.61 -11.67 4.12
N GLU A 36 -22.90 -11.61 3.77
CA GLU A 36 -23.98 -11.78 4.75
C GLU A 36 -23.96 -13.22 5.29
N SER A 37 -23.40 -13.42 6.48
CA SER A 37 -23.50 -14.72 7.14
C SER A 37 -24.91 -14.89 7.71
N ARG A 38 -25.75 -15.69 7.05
CA ARG A 38 -27.10 -16.10 7.52
C ARG A 38 -27.06 -17.08 8.72
N THR A 39 -26.10 -16.94 9.62
CA THR A 39 -26.06 -17.72 10.86
C THR A 39 -26.79 -16.95 11.96
N ARG A 40 -27.89 -17.56 12.47
CA ARG A 40 -28.77 -17.09 13.56
C ARG A 40 -28.08 -16.93 14.92
N SER A 41 -26.96 -16.22 15.00
CA SER A 41 -26.38 -15.74 16.25
C SER A 41 -26.55 -14.23 16.30
N ARG A 42 -27.03 -13.68 17.42
CA ARG A 42 -27.35 -12.24 17.65
C ARG A 42 -26.17 -11.27 17.47
N ALA A 43 -25.02 -11.73 16.99
CA ALA A 43 -23.93 -10.93 16.46
C ALA A 43 -23.56 -11.51 15.09
N GLY A 44 -23.91 -10.81 14.02
CA GLY A 44 -23.55 -11.23 12.66
C GLY A 44 -22.04 -11.17 12.49
N SER A 45 -21.37 -12.34 12.46
CA SER A 45 -19.95 -12.41 12.11
C SER A 45 -19.82 -12.20 10.60
N TYR A 46 -19.60 -10.96 10.20
CA TYR A 46 -19.31 -10.64 8.82
C TYR A 46 -17.92 -11.19 8.45
N LYS A 47 -17.81 -11.90 7.33
CA LYS A 47 -16.54 -12.38 6.80
C LYS A 47 -16.25 -11.67 5.48
N LEU A 48 -14.99 -11.29 5.25
CA LEU A 48 -14.56 -10.83 3.93
C LEU A 48 -14.79 -11.92 2.89
N THR A 49 -15.25 -11.53 1.70
CA THR A 49 -15.30 -12.47 0.56
C THR A 49 -13.88 -12.98 0.25
N PRO A 50 -13.73 -14.21 -0.28
CA PRO A 50 -12.41 -14.74 -0.64
C PRO A 50 -11.62 -13.80 -1.56
N ARG A 51 -12.30 -13.21 -2.55
CA ARG A 51 -11.69 -12.29 -3.52
C ARG A 51 -11.18 -11.00 -2.87
N VAL A 52 -11.88 -10.48 -1.85
CA VAL A 52 -11.39 -9.33 -1.09
C VAL A 52 -10.17 -9.70 -0.25
N LYS A 53 -10.15 -10.89 0.35
CA LYS A 53 -8.97 -11.35 1.09
C LYS A 53 -7.74 -11.46 0.20
N ASP A 54 -7.92 -11.96 -1.02
CA ASP A 54 -6.82 -12.06 -1.98
C ASP A 54 -6.34 -10.67 -2.42
N LEU A 55 -7.26 -9.74 -2.69
CA LEU A 55 -6.91 -8.34 -2.95
C LEU A 55 -6.14 -7.71 -1.78
N PHE A 56 -6.60 -7.91 -0.55
CA PHE A 56 -5.96 -7.34 0.64
C PHE A 56 -4.54 -7.88 0.84
N LYS A 57 -4.31 -9.16 0.56
CA LYS A 57 -2.95 -9.73 0.55
C LYS A 57 -2.06 -9.12 -0.52
N LEU A 58 -2.60 -8.85 -1.72
CA LEU A 58 -1.86 -8.17 -2.79
C LEU A 58 -1.45 -6.76 -2.37
N ILE A 59 -2.39 -6.01 -1.78
CA ILE A 59 -2.13 -4.66 -1.26
C ILE A 59 -1.09 -4.72 -0.14
N GLN A 60 -1.22 -5.64 0.81
CA GLN A 60 -0.24 -5.81 1.89
C GLN A 60 1.16 -6.11 1.36
N THR A 61 1.27 -6.99 0.36
CA THR A 61 2.55 -7.33 -0.29
C THR A 61 3.19 -6.08 -0.92
N GLU A 62 2.38 -5.22 -1.53
CA GLU A 62 2.87 -3.98 -2.14
C GLU A 62 3.30 -2.95 -1.08
N ILE A 63 2.58 -2.85 0.04
CA ILE A 63 2.97 -2.01 1.17
C ILE A 63 4.29 -2.49 1.78
N ASP A 64 4.46 -3.79 2.01
CA ASP A 64 5.71 -4.35 2.55
C ASP A 64 6.90 -4.05 1.63
N ARG A 65 6.67 -4.11 0.31
CA ARG A 65 7.66 -3.72 -0.69
C ARG A 65 7.97 -2.22 -0.62
N ALA A 66 6.95 -1.38 -0.45
CA ALA A 66 7.12 0.07 -0.33
C ALA A 66 7.97 0.42 0.90
N ILE A 67 7.63 -0.14 2.06
CA ILE A 67 8.38 0.05 3.31
C ILE A 67 9.84 -0.39 3.12
N THR A 68 10.08 -1.57 2.56
CA THR A 68 11.45 -2.07 2.32
C THR A 68 12.25 -1.11 1.44
N LEU A 69 11.63 -0.56 0.39
CA LEU A 69 12.30 0.36 -0.53
C LEU A 69 12.58 1.71 0.13
N LEU A 70 11.62 2.25 0.89
CA LEU A 70 11.77 3.50 1.64
C LEU A 70 12.89 3.39 2.69
N SER A 71 12.92 2.31 3.47
CA SER A 71 14.04 2.03 4.40
C SER A 71 15.38 2.00 3.67
N LYS A 72 15.45 1.33 2.51
CA LYS A 72 16.69 1.26 1.72
C LYS A 72 17.13 2.62 1.19
N LEU A 73 16.21 3.51 0.83
CA LEU A 73 16.54 4.88 0.41
C LEU A 73 17.13 5.67 1.59
N ASN A 74 16.49 5.59 2.77
CA ASN A 74 16.99 6.24 3.98
C ASN A 74 18.38 5.72 4.40
N ASP A 75 18.63 4.42 4.27
CA ASP A 75 19.94 3.82 4.53
C ASP A 75 20.99 4.35 3.56
N GLN A 76 20.66 4.45 2.26
CA GLN A 76 21.57 4.98 1.25
C GLN A 76 21.90 6.46 1.48
N GLU A 77 20.92 7.25 1.92
CA GLU A 77 21.15 8.63 2.33
C GLU A 77 22.07 8.74 3.54
N SER A 78 21.79 7.95 4.58
CA SER A 78 22.57 7.93 5.82
C SER A 78 24.03 7.54 5.56
N LEU A 79 24.24 6.65 4.59
CA LEU A 79 25.57 6.25 4.11
C LEU A 79 26.18 7.22 3.09
N LYS A 80 25.51 8.33 2.78
CA LYS A 80 25.91 9.36 1.80
C LYS A 80 26.13 8.81 0.39
N LEU A 81 25.44 7.72 0.04
CA LEU A 81 25.49 7.08 -1.27
C LEU A 81 24.59 7.79 -2.29
N ILE A 82 23.54 8.45 -1.80
CA ILE A 82 22.66 9.34 -2.56
C ILE A 82 22.42 10.63 -1.76
N SER A 83 22.03 11.71 -2.44
CA SER A 83 21.70 12.97 -1.78
C SER A 83 20.30 12.92 -1.14
N HIS A 84 20.09 13.71 -0.08
CA HIS A 84 18.78 13.91 0.53
C HIS A 84 17.70 14.28 -0.50
N ILE A 85 18.01 15.19 -1.42
CA ILE A 85 17.10 15.57 -2.52
C ILE A 85 16.67 14.36 -3.36
N THR A 86 17.60 13.42 -3.62
CA THR A 86 17.30 12.20 -4.37
C THR A 86 16.40 11.27 -3.57
N THR A 87 16.69 11.08 -2.27
CA THR A 87 15.86 10.30 -1.36
C THR A 87 14.44 10.84 -1.29
N THR A 88 14.27 12.12 -0.98
CA THR A 88 12.96 12.79 -0.87
C THR A 88 12.13 12.62 -2.13
N LYS A 89 12.71 12.88 -3.31
CA LYS A 89 12.00 12.69 -4.59
C LYS A 89 11.56 11.25 -4.80
N ARG A 90 12.44 10.28 -4.54
CA ARG A 90 12.15 8.85 -4.73
C ARG A 90 11.12 8.34 -3.73
N SER A 91 11.23 8.74 -2.46
CA SER A 91 10.27 8.41 -1.42
C SER A 91 8.88 8.97 -1.74
N GLN A 92 8.80 10.23 -2.19
CA GLN A 92 7.53 10.86 -2.56
C GLN A 92 6.82 10.10 -3.69
N LEU A 93 7.56 9.62 -4.70
CA LEU A 93 6.98 8.80 -5.77
C LEU A 93 6.34 7.51 -5.22
N ILE A 94 7.02 6.82 -4.31
CA ILE A 94 6.52 5.58 -3.70
C ILE A 94 5.28 5.87 -2.84
N LEU A 95 5.35 6.92 -2.01
CA LEU A 95 4.24 7.33 -1.14
C LEU A 95 3.01 7.73 -1.95
N THR A 96 3.18 8.48 -3.05
CA THR A 96 2.08 8.84 -3.96
C THR A 96 1.42 7.60 -4.58
N MET A 97 2.21 6.57 -4.88
CA MET A 97 1.65 5.32 -5.39
C MET A 97 0.83 4.57 -4.34
N MET A 98 1.27 4.58 -3.09
CA MET A 98 0.51 3.98 -1.97
C MET A 98 -0.77 4.76 -1.70
N ASP A 99 -0.70 6.08 -1.66
CA ASP A 99 -1.85 6.95 -1.50
C ASP A 99 -2.93 6.66 -2.55
N THR A 100 -2.54 6.56 -3.82
CA THR A 100 -3.46 6.18 -4.91
C THR A 100 -4.18 4.83 -4.66
N ILE A 101 -3.50 3.85 -4.07
CA ILE A 101 -4.11 2.55 -3.72
C ILE A 101 -5.11 2.75 -2.58
N PHE A 102 -4.73 3.47 -1.53
CA PHE A 102 -5.60 3.71 -0.38
C PHE A 102 -6.85 4.52 -0.77
N THR A 103 -6.69 5.60 -1.55
CA THR A 103 -7.84 6.37 -2.06
C THR A 103 -8.79 5.50 -2.90
N ALA A 104 -8.27 4.51 -3.64
CA ALA A 104 -9.13 3.61 -4.39
C ALA A 104 -9.97 2.68 -3.50
N LEU A 105 -9.50 2.39 -2.28
CA LEU A 105 -10.25 1.62 -1.28
C LEU A 105 -11.43 2.41 -0.68
N ASP A 106 -11.42 3.74 -0.77
CA ASP A 106 -12.53 4.62 -0.32
C ASP A 106 -13.86 4.30 -1.02
N LYS A 107 -13.80 3.62 -2.16
CA LYS A 107 -14.98 3.11 -2.85
C LYS A 107 -15.81 2.17 -1.96
N PHE A 108 -15.22 1.40 -1.05
CA PHE A 108 -15.96 0.37 -0.32
C PHE A 108 -16.78 0.95 0.85
N ASP A 109 -17.94 0.36 1.14
CA ASP A 109 -18.78 0.82 2.26
C ASP A 109 -18.18 0.46 3.63
N ASP A 110 -17.33 -0.57 3.67
CA ASP A 110 -16.82 -1.21 4.88
C ASP A 110 -15.48 -0.61 5.36
N GLN A 111 -15.38 0.72 5.42
CA GLN A 111 -14.13 1.44 5.72
C GLN A 111 -13.48 1.04 7.05
N GLU A 112 -14.27 0.77 8.09
CA GLU A 112 -13.76 0.32 9.39
C GLU A 112 -12.91 -0.95 9.28
N ILE A 113 -13.32 -1.93 8.45
CA ILE A 113 -12.54 -3.16 8.26
C ILE A 113 -11.26 -2.88 7.50
N ILE A 114 -11.31 -1.99 6.50
CA ILE A 114 -10.14 -1.64 5.71
C ILE A 114 -9.09 -0.98 6.60
N LEU A 115 -9.50 -0.03 7.43
CA LEU A 115 -8.65 0.65 8.39
C LEU A 115 -8.08 -0.32 9.42
N GLU A 116 -8.89 -1.21 10.00
CA GLU A 116 -8.43 -2.23 10.94
C GLU A 116 -7.40 -3.17 10.29
N TYR A 117 -7.67 -3.62 9.07
CA TYR A 117 -6.80 -4.54 8.35
C TYR A 117 -5.42 -3.94 8.04
N PHE A 118 -5.38 -2.67 7.63
CA PHE A 118 -4.14 -2.00 7.23
C PHE A 118 -3.51 -1.11 8.30
N HIS A 119 -4.08 -1.04 9.52
CA HIS A 119 -3.66 -0.09 10.57
C HIS A 119 -2.15 -0.10 10.85
N ILE A 120 -1.57 -1.29 11.03
CA ILE A 120 -0.13 -1.45 11.30
C ILE A 120 0.69 -0.98 10.10
N SER A 121 0.22 -1.29 8.90
CA SER A 121 0.89 -0.98 7.64
C SER A 121 0.86 0.52 7.33
N THR A 122 -0.27 1.19 7.60
CA THR A 122 -0.40 2.64 7.45
C THR A 122 0.44 3.39 8.49
N GLN A 123 0.48 2.91 9.74
CA GLN A 123 1.35 3.47 10.77
C GLN A 123 2.83 3.44 10.34
N LYS A 124 3.32 2.30 9.84
CA LYS A 124 4.70 2.19 9.35
C LYS A 124 4.99 3.11 8.16
N LEU A 125 4.04 3.27 7.23
CA LEU A 125 4.21 4.18 6.10
C LEU A 125 4.28 5.64 6.55
N SER A 126 3.54 6.02 7.59
CA SER A 126 3.55 7.39 8.11
C SER A 126 4.91 7.83 8.66
N GLU A 127 5.76 6.89 9.09
CA GLU A 127 7.14 7.17 9.54
C GLU A 127 8.03 7.72 8.42
N PHE A 128 7.64 7.55 7.16
CA PHE A 128 8.38 8.02 5.99
C PHE A 128 7.78 9.28 5.37
N ILE A 129 6.64 9.77 5.89
CA ILE A 129 6.07 11.04 5.46
C ILE A 129 6.95 12.13 6.07
N LEU A 130 7.68 12.84 5.20
CA LEU A 130 8.48 13.98 5.60
C LEU A 130 7.51 15.13 5.90
N GLU A 131 7.46 15.59 7.16
CA GLU A 131 6.85 16.88 7.47
C GLU A 131 7.69 17.96 6.75
N GLU A 132 7.07 18.75 5.88
CA GLU A 132 7.70 19.92 5.29
C GLU A 132 7.90 20.96 6.41
N ASP A 133 9.16 21.23 6.78
CA ASP A 133 9.59 22.42 7.55
C ASP A 133 9.55 23.68 6.67
#